data_AF-A0A1G2Z694-F1
#
_entry.id   AF-A0A1G2Z694-F1
#
_cell.length_a   1.000
_cell.length_b   1.000
_cell.length_c   1.000
_cell.angle_alpha   90.00
_cell.angle_beta   90.00
_cell.angle_gamma   90.00
#
_symmetry.space_group_name_H-M   'P 1'
#
loop_
_entity.id
_entity.type
_entity.pdbx_description
1 polymer ?
#
loop_
_entity_poly.entity_id
_entity_poly.type
_entity_poly.pdbx_seq_one_letter_code
_entity_poly.pdbx_strand_id
1 'polypeptide(L)'
;MNRSVQNRKRLITITEGNLRNHHLYITGHHDFFPEECYGQSSIKKGAGRELTLVVEGLPNTVETDIARDGGNGHPRNFFRKRTWVSKFFEKHQLREGDVIAIERLDSFTYRVYPFKNGYQEGNATKRPEKEKQTTLLPTMIEPAEEDARTGFGDTAFTRNRQEPLHRWVPWIAGFSAGFVQEVFDAGVSADANGVTVLDPFAGVGTTLVEGLRRGCNVVGFEINPYAALACEVKISCIRQKLRPLGEALNDVENLSSRMSDGSREPKSRPPDMFRSRIPFFSPAVERDVLLLQDFIAVQKDHFVKKALNLTLGAVMVAFSNYSYEPSLSTRPAAGKPLIERADVWGIFRDKLREIEEDMSLLQQHLKRFKYKPTARMYQESYLKGADVLESGTVDV
;
A
#
# COMPACT_ATOMS: atom_id res chain seq x y z
N MET A 1 27.33 -1.22 -7.70
CA MET A 1 26.73 -0.12 -6.89
C MET A 1 25.35 0.20 -7.47
N ASN A 2 24.30 -0.43 -6.94
CA ASN A 2 22.95 -0.31 -7.47
C ASN A 2 22.18 0.74 -6.64
N ARG A 3 22.07 1.97 -7.14
CA ARG A 3 21.36 3.07 -6.46
C ARG A 3 19.87 3.00 -6.85
N SER A 4 19.04 2.63 -5.89
CA SER A 4 17.58 2.56 -5.96
C SER A 4 16.93 3.78 -6.64
N VAL A 5 15.90 3.52 -7.45
CA VAL A 5 15.04 4.50 -8.17
C VAL A 5 14.45 5.57 -7.23
N GLN A 6 14.30 5.27 -5.93
CA GLN A 6 13.82 6.23 -4.93
C GLN A 6 14.78 7.42 -4.70
N ASN A 7 16.06 7.35 -5.09
CA ASN A 7 16.98 8.49 -4.97
C ASN A 7 16.90 9.49 -6.14
N ARG A 8 16.13 9.20 -7.19
CA ARG A 8 16.03 10.07 -8.37
C ARG A 8 14.72 10.84 -8.49
N LYS A 9 13.66 10.49 -7.77
CA LYS A 9 12.33 11.07 -7.99
C LYS A 9 11.56 11.29 -6.69
N ARG A 10 10.75 12.34 -6.64
CA ARG A 10 9.73 12.60 -5.63
C ARG A 10 8.40 12.85 -6.35
N LEU A 11 7.31 12.32 -5.79
CA LEU A 11 5.96 12.50 -6.30
C LEU A 11 5.18 13.36 -5.31
N ILE A 12 4.52 14.39 -5.80
CA ILE A 12 3.78 15.36 -5.00
C ILE A 12 2.35 15.41 -5.51
N THR A 13 1.39 15.05 -4.66
CA THR A 13 -0.03 15.20 -4.95
C THR A 13 -0.47 16.65 -4.78
N ILE A 14 -1.17 17.18 -5.77
CA ILE A 14 -1.76 18.52 -5.74
C ILE A 14 -2.98 18.52 -4.83
N THR A 15 -3.00 19.48 -3.89
CA THR A 15 -4.13 19.77 -3.00
C THR A 15 -4.84 21.05 -3.46
N GLU A 16 -6.07 21.31 -2.99
CA GLU A 16 -6.71 22.63 -3.19
C GLU A 16 -5.83 23.79 -2.70
N GLY A 17 -5.06 23.56 -1.62
CA GLY A 17 -4.13 24.53 -1.07
C GLY A 17 -3.02 24.91 -2.04
N ASN A 18 -2.56 23.97 -2.88
CA ASN A 18 -1.58 24.24 -3.93
C ASN A 18 -2.15 25.17 -5.00
N LEU A 19 -3.33 24.82 -5.51
CA LEU A 19 -3.99 25.54 -6.59
C LEU A 19 -4.33 26.98 -6.18
N ARG A 20 -4.96 27.14 -5.02
CA ARG A 20 -5.38 28.44 -4.48
C ARG A 20 -4.23 29.41 -4.22
N ASN A 21 -3.07 28.90 -3.76
CA ASN A 21 -1.93 29.73 -3.41
C ASN A 21 -0.86 29.81 -4.51
N HIS A 22 -1.06 29.10 -5.63
CA HIS A 22 -0.05 28.91 -6.67
C HIS A 22 1.30 28.43 -6.10
N HIS A 23 1.24 27.48 -5.18
CA HIS A 23 2.40 26.91 -4.51
C HIS A 23 2.53 25.44 -4.86
N LEU A 24 3.75 24.98 -5.15
CA LEU A 24 4.09 23.56 -5.17
C LEU A 24 4.68 23.20 -3.81
N TYR A 25 3.95 22.43 -3.01
CA TYR A 25 4.37 22.06 -1.66
C TYR A 25 5.32 20.87 -1.69
N ILE A 26 6.54 21.06 -1.21
CA ILE A 26 7.59 20.04 -1.07
C ILE A 26 7.71 19.53 0.37
N THR A 27 6.64 19.66 1.16
CA THR A 27 6.58 19.21 2.56
C THR A 27 6.98 17.74 2.66
N GLY A 28 7.95 17.43 3.53
CA GLY A 28 8.43 16.05 3.72
C GLY A 28 9.39 15.55 2.63
N HIS A 29 9.85 16.44 1.74
CA HIS A 29 10.82 16.12 0.67
C HIS A 29 12.09 16.97 0.75
N HIS A 30 12.37 17.60 1.88
CA HIS A 30 13.55 18.46 2.07
C HIS A 30 14.87 17.69 1.97
N ASP A 31 14.86 16.41 2.32
CA ASP A 31 15.98 15.47 2.13
C ASP A 31 16.40 15.33 0.65
N PHE A 32 15.50 15.68 -0.27
CA PHE A 32 15.71 15.51 -1.71
C PHE A 32 16.49 16.65 -2.36
N PHE A 33 16.76 17.75 -1.66
CA PHE A 33 17.54 18.87 -2.17
C PHE A 33 18.85 19.01 -1.38
N PRO A 34 19.97 19.42 -2.00
CA PRO A 34 21.22 19.63 -1.28
C PRO A 34 21.06 20.71 -0.21
N GLU A 35 21.77 20.55 0.90
CA GLU A 35 21.71 21.49 2.03
C GLU A 35 22.09 22.92 1.60
N GLU A 36 22.97 23.05 0.61
CA GLU A 36 23.47 24.31 0.08
C GLU A 36 22.39 25.14 -0.62
N CYS A 37 21.29 24.54 -1.08
CA CYS A 37 20.20 25.28 -1.73
C CYS A 37 19.27 25.99 -0.73
N TYR A 38 19.44 25.74 0.58
CA TYR A 38 18.60 26.36 1.60
C TYR A 38 19.13 27.73 2.02
N GLY A 39 18.52 28.78 1.47
CA GLY A 39 18.83 30.17 1.78
C GLY A 39 18.18 30.68 3.06
N GLN A 40 18.54 31.91 3.45
CA GLN A 40 17.95 32.62 4.60
C GLN A 40 16.48 32.98 4.35
N SER A 41 15.84 33.70 5.28
CA SER A 41 14.42 34.06 5.18
C SER A 41 14.04 35.03 4.05
N SER A 42 15.03 35.70 3.44
CA SER A 42 14.84 36.54 2.27
C SER A 42 16.10 36.57 1.41
N ILE A 43 15.97 36.95 0.14
CA ILE A 43 17.10 37.11 -0.79
C ILE A 43 18.16 38.06 -0.20
N LYS A 44 17.72 39.19 0.38
CA LYS A 44 18.61 40.20 0.97
C LYS A 44 19.46 39.68 2.13
N LYS A 45 18.97 38.66 2.86
CA LYS A 45 19.68 38.06 4.00
C LYS A 45 20.62 36.94 3.60
N GLY A 46 20.50 36.42 2.38
CA GLY A 46 21.29 35.29 1.88
C GLY A 46 20.43 34.36 1.04
N ALA A 47 20.76 34.23 -0.24
CA ALA A 47 20.22 33.18 -1.09
C ALA A 47 20.98 31.88 -0.88
N GLY A 48 20.27 30.76 -1.00
CA GLY A 48 20.91 29.45 -1.13
C GLY A 48 21.55 29.32 -2.51
N ARG A 49 22.36 28.28 -2.70
CA ARG A 49 22.85 27.88 -4.01
C ARG A 49 21.66 27.59 -4.93
N GLU A 50 21.71 28.16 -6.12
CA GLU A 50 20.59 28.10 -7.05
C GLU A 50 20.35 26.68 -7.57
N LEU A 51 19.09 26.30 -7.60
CA LEU A 51 18.55 25.11 -8.26
C LEU A 51 18.02 25.51 -9.63
N THR A 52 18.34 24.70 -10.64
CA THR A 52 17.79 24.83 -11.98
C THR A 52 16.62 23.87 -12.14
N LEU A 53 15.41 24.39 -12.34
CA LEU A 53 14.22 23.58 -12.61
C LEU A 53 13.89 23.61 -14.10
N VAL A 54 13.96 22.44 -14.75
CA VAL A 54 13.44 22.20 -16.09
C VAL A 54 11.96 21.86 -15.94
N VAL A 55 11.10 22.87 -16.12
CA VAL A 55 9.65 22.72 -15.94
C VAL A 55 9.00 22.41 -17.28
N GLU A 56 8.37 21.25 -17.38
CA GLU A 56 7.71 20.80 -18.62
C GLU A 56 6.59 21.77 -19.02
N GLY A 57 6.52 22.10 -20.31
CA GLY A 57 5.51 23.03 -20.85
C GLY A 57 5.85 24.51 -20.68
N LEU A 58 6.96 24.86 -20.02
CA LEU A 58 7.49 26.23 -19.96
C LEU A 58 8.74 26.38 -20.86
N PRO A 59 8.92 27.53 -21.54
CA PRO A 59 9.98 27.70 -22.54
C PRO A 59 11.38 27.90 -21.94
N ASN A 60 11.48 28.36 -20.69
CA ASN A 60 12.75 28.67 -20.01
C ASN A 60 12.86 27.86 -18.72
N THR A 61 14.08 27.53 -18.32
CA THR A 61 14.35 26.97 -16.98
C THR A 61 14.03 27.99 -15.90
N VAL A 62 13.71 27.50 -14.70
CA VAL A 62 13.47 28.33 -13.53
C VAL A 62 14.64 28.17 -12.57
N GLU A 63 15.33 29.27 -12.33
CA GLU A 63 16.39 29.31 -11.33
C GLU A 63 15.82 29.73 -9.97
N THR A 64 15.93 28.92 -8.93
CA THR A 64 15.35 29.20 -7.60
C THR A 64 16.15 28.56 -6.47
N ASP A 65 15.94 29.02 -5.24
CA ASP A 65 16.40 28.35 -4.02
C ASP A 65 15.19 27.99 -3.13
N ILE A 66 15.45 27.41 -1.95
CA ILE A 66 14.44 27.18 -0.91
C ILE A 66 14.79 28.05 0.29
N ALA A 67 13.89 28.93 0.74
CA ALA A 67 14.16 29.77 1.90
C ALA A 67 13.94 29.02 3.22
N ARG A 68 14.65 29.40 4.27
CA ARG A 68 14.34 29.04 5.66
C ARG A 68 13.43 30.08 6.32
N ASP A 69 12.62 29.69 7.30
CA ASP A 69 11.79 30.61 8.05
C ASP A 69 12.60 31.49 8.99
N GLY A 70 12.21 32.77 9.10
CA GLY A 70 12.98 33.77 9.82
C GLY A 70 12.95 33.63 11.34
N GLY A 71 12.00 32.88 11.88
CA GLY A 71 11.87 32.66 13.32
C GLY A 71 12.66 31.44 13.80
N ASN A 72 12.38 30.27 13.24
CA ASN A 72 12.89 28.98 13.71
C ASN A 72 13.96 28.35 12.79
N GLY A 73 14.34 29.02 11.69
CA GLY A 73 15.34 28.53 10.74
C GLY A 73 14.94 27.28 9.95
N HIS A 74 13.69 26.81 10.06
CA HIS A 74 13.24 25.60 9.37
C HIS A 74 13.08 25.86 7.87
N PRO A 75 13.41 24.89 6.99
CA PRO A 75 13.16 25.03 5.56
C PRO A 75 11.68 25.26 5.26
N ARG A 76 11.36 26.22 4.39
CA ARG A 76 10.01 26.40 3.88
C ARG A 76 9.61 25.23 3.00
N ASN A 77 8.30 25.03 2.89
CA ASN A 77 7.72 23.93 2.14
C ASN A 77 7.50 24.26 0.65
N PHE A 78 8.13 25.29 0.10
CA PHE A 78 7.97 25.69 -1.30
C PHE A 78 9.19 26.45 -1.81
N PHE A 79 9.38 26.43 -3.13
CA PHE A 79 10.45 27.17 -3.81
C PHE A 79 10.27 28.68 -3.66
N ARG A 80 11.38 29.41 -3.46
CA ARG A 80 11.33 30.86 -3.26
C ARG A 80 10.76 31.59 -4.49
N LYS A 81 11.28 31.30 -5.69
CA LYS A 81 10.72 31.79 -6.95
C LYS A 81 9.63 30.80 -7.41
N ARG A 82 8.39 31.27 -7.42
CA ARG A 82 7.19 30.43 -7.63
C ARG A 82 6.21 30.97 -8.67
N THR A 83 6.55 32.05 -9.37
CA THR A 83 5.72 32.63 -10.44
C THR A 83 5.45 31.65 -11.59
N TRP A 84 6.32 30.67 -11.77
CA TRP A 84 6.16 29.59 -12.74
C TRP A 84 5.06 28.60 -12.37
N VAL A 85 4.72 28.45 -11.09
CA VAL A 85 3.81 27.40 -10.60
C VAL A 85 2.41 27.60 -11.16
N SER A 86 1.89 28.83 -11.15
CA SER A 86 0.58 29.12 -11.73
C SER A 86 0.54 28.82 -13.23
N LYS A 87 1.58 29.24 -13.97
CA LYS A 87 1.68 28.98 -15.41
C LYS A 87 1.76 27.49 -15.71
N PHE A 88 2.49 26.75 -14.89
CA PHE A 88 2.62 25.30 -14.99
C PHE A 88 1.28 24.59 -14.70
N PHE A 89 0.57 24.98 -13.64
CA PHE A 89 -0.75 24.43 -13.30
C PHE A 89 -1.77 24.68 -14.41
N GLU A 90 -1.83 25.91 -14.93
CA GLU A 90 -2.74 26.28 -16.02
C GLU A 90 -2.38 25.55 -17.32
N LYS A 91 -1.09 25.52 -17.68
CA LYS A 91 -0.60 24.88 -18.91
C LYS A 91 -0.98 23.40 -18.98
N HIS A 92 -0.93 22.70 -17.85
CA HIS A 92 -1.24 21.27 -17.76
C HIS A 92 -2.65 20.98 -17.22
N GLN A 93 -3.45 22.03 -16.99
CA GLN A 93 -4.82 21.94 -16.47
C GLN A 93 -4.93 21.12 -15.17
N LEU A 94 -3.95 21.28 -14.27
CA LEU A 94 -3.85 20.47 -13.07
C LEU A 94 -5.01 20.73 -12.10
N ARG A 95 -5.51 19.66 -11.51
CA ARG A 95 -6.61 19.62 -10.53
C ARG A 95 -6.14 19.03 -9.22
N GLU A 96 -6.94 19.19 -8.17
CA GLU A 96 -6.70 18.47 -6.93
C GLU A 96 -6.67 16.96 -7.19
N GLY A 97 -5.71 16.28 -6.56
CA GLY A 97 -5.46 14.85 -6.75
C GLY A 97 -4.43 14.53 -7.83
N ASP A 98 -4.15 15.45 -8.77
CA ASP A 98 -3.11 15.24 -9.78
C ASP A 98 -1.73 15.12 -9.12
N VAL A 99 -0.84 14.35 -9.75
CA VAL A 99 0.51 14.14 -9.22
C VAL A 99 1.52 14.86 -10.10
N ILE A 100 2.48 15.53 -9.46
CA ILE A 100 3.66 16.12 -10.11
C ILE A 100 4.87 15.31 -9.70
N ALA A 101 5.74 14.99 -10.67
CA ALA A 101 7.04 14.44 -10.41
C ALA A 101 8.10 15.54 -10.35
N ILE A 102 8.96 15.47 -9.34
CA ILE A 102 10.25 16.18 -9.29
C ILE A 102 11.35 15.13 -9.44
N GLU A 103 12.05 15.14 -10.57
CA GLU A 103 13.12 14.21 -10.89
C GLU A 103 14.47 14.90 -10.81
N ARG A 104 15.42 14.30 -10.10
CA ARG A 104 16.79 14.79 -9.97
C ARG A 104 17.60 14.39 -11.21
N LEU A 105 18.05 15.38 -11.97
CA LEU A 105 18.93 15.17 -13.13
C LEU A 105 20.40 15.18 -12.69
N ASP A 106 20.78 16.12 -11.83
CA ASP A 106 22.07 16.18 -11.14
C ASP A 106 21.92 16.77 -9.72
N SER A 107 23.01 17.15 -9.05
CA SER A 107 22.93 17.67 -7.67
C SER A 107 22.07 18.94 -7.53
N PHE A 108 22.03 19.84 -8.52
CA PHE A 108 21.32 21.12 -8.46
C PHE A 108 20.29 21.32 -9.59
N THR A 109 20.19 20.37 -10.53
CA THR A 109 19.23 20.42 -11.65
C THR A 109 18.12 19.38 -11.48
N TYR A 110 16.88 19.83 -11.61
CA TYR A 110 15.68 19.01 -11.42
C TYR A 110 14.69 19.20 -12.57
N ARG A 111 14.02 18.14 -12.99
CA ARG A 111 12.89 18.20 -13.91
C ARG A 111 11.59 18.17 -13.13
N VAL A 112 10.67 19.08 -13.47
CA VAL A 112 9.31 19.13 -12.91
C VAL A 112 8.30 18.91 -14.02
N TYR A 113 7.44 17.91 -13.89
CA TYR A 113 6.46 17.58 -14.92
C TYR A 113 5.23 16.92 -14.31
N PRO A 114 4.04 17.03 -14.94
CA PRO A 114 2.87 16.29 -14.50
C PRO A 114 3.20 14.80 -14.58
N PHE A 115 3.11 14.12 -13.45
CA PHE A 115 3.27 12.68 -13.41
C PHE A 115 1.97 12.05 -13.88
N LYS A 116 1.85 11.92 -15.20
CA LYS A 116 0.87 11.02 -15.79
C LYS A 116 1.36 9.61 -15.51
N ASN A 117 0.53 8.81 -14.84
CA ASN A 117 0.74 7.38 -14.80
C ASN A 117 0.41 6.86 -16.20
N GLY A 118 1.37 6.97 -17.12
CA GLY A 118 1.18 6.67 -18.52
C GLY A 118 1.88 5.36 -18.89
N TYR A 119 1.08 4.31 -19.08
CA TYR A 119 1.26 3.56 -20.32
C TYR A 119 0.71 4.44 -21.44
N GLN A 120 1.57 4.80 -22.41
CA GLN A 120 1.32 4.85 -23.85
C GLN A 120 2.50 5.53 -24.60
N GLU A 121 3.11 4.71 -25.46
CA GLU A 121 3.82 4.88 -26.74
C GLU A 121 4.72 6.09 -27.09
N GLY A 122 5.96 5.75 -27.49
CA GLY A 122 6.56 6.26 -28.73
C GLY A 122 7.62 7.36 -28.67
N ASN A 123 8.91 7.01 -28.52
CA ASN A 123 9.87 7.22 -29.62
C ASN A 123 11.22 6.54 -29.34
N ALA A 124 11.57 5.63 -30.25
CA ALA A 124 12.78 4.83 -30.23
C ALA A 124 14.01 5.64 -30.65
N THR A 125 15.07 5.57 -29.85
CA THR A 125 16.44 5.61 -30.37
C THR A 125 17.08 4.25 -30.13
N LYS A 126 17.43 3.62 -31.26
CA LYS A 126 17.93 2.25 -31.46
C LYS A 126 19.05 1.84 -30.49
N ARG A 127 18.96 0.61 -29.97
CA ARG A 127 20.07 -0.32 -29.68
C ARG A 127 19.57 -1.78 -29.78
N PRO A 128 20.45 -2.74 -30.10
CA PRO A 128 20.12 -3.87 -30.98
C PRO A 128 19.47 -5.08 -30.31
N GLU A 129 18.85 -5.88 -31.17
CA GLU A 129 18.05 -7.09 -30.94
C GLU A 129 18.71 -8.14 -30.04
N LYS A 130 17.87 -8.76 -29.18
CA LYS A 130 17.99 -10.18 -28.83
C LYS A 130 16.61 -10.83 -28.74
N GLU A 131 16.43 -11.77 -29.67
CA GLU A 131 15.60 -12.98 -29.72
C GLU A 131 14.19 -12.96 -29.07
N LYS A 132 13.19 -13.09 -29.96
CA LYS A 132 11.76 -13.17 -29.68
C LYS A 132 11.37 -14.53 -29.08
N GLN A 133 10.59 -14.51 -28.01
CA GLN A 133 9.75 -15.64 -27.59
C GLN A 133 8.35 -15.45 -28.18
N THR A 134 7.91 -16.40 -29.00
CA THR A 134 6.62 -16.41 -29.73
C THR A 134 5.45 -16.79 -28.80
N THR A 135 4.36 -16.03 -28.85
CA THR A 135 3.07 -16.36 -28.22
C THR A 135 2.23 -17.28 -29.11
N LEU A 136 1.38 -18.10 -28.47
CA LEU A 136 0.67 -19.28 -29.01
C LEU A 136 -0.76 -19.01 -29.53
N LEU A 137 -1.02 -17.91 -30.25
CA LEU A 137 -2.32 -17.68 -30.89
C LEU A 137 -2.19 -17.17 -32.34
N PRO A 138 -2.93 -17.74 -33.31
CA PRO A 138 -2.86 -17.33 -34.71
C PRO A 138 -3.51 -15.96 -34.92
N THR A 139 -2.77 -15.07 -35.56
CA THR A 139 -3.18 -13.71 -35.92
C THR A 139 -4.04 -13.75 -37.19
N MET A 140 -5.30 -13.35 -37.11
CA MET A 140 -6.10 -12.95 -38.26
C MET A 140 -7.01 -11.80 -37.85
N ILE A 141 -7.04 -10.77 -38.71
CA ILE A 141 -7.90 -9.57 -38.76
C ILE A 141 -7.17 -8.26 -38.44
N GLU A 142 -7.00 -7.45 -39.48
CA GLU A 142 -6.63 -6.02 -39.48
C GLU A 142 -7.89 -5.12 -39.45
N PRO A 143 -7.77 -3.81 -39.14
CA PRO A 143 -8.58 -3.16 -38.10
C PRO A 143 -9.80 -2.38 -38.63
N ALA A 144 -10.78 -2.19 -37.74
CA ALA A 144 -11.75 -1.10 -37.80
C ALA A 144 -11.47 -0.14 -36.63
N GLU A 145 -11.40 1.16 -36.93
CA GLU A 145 -11.15 2.24 -35.98
C GLU A 145 -12.34 2.43 -35.02
N GLU A 146 -12.11 2.18 -33.73
CA GLU A 146 -12.94 2.69 -32.63
C GLU A 146 -12.03 3.03 -31.43
N ASP A 147 -12.19 4.25 -30.89
CA ASP A 147 -11.41 4.83 -29.80
C ASP A 147 -11.46 3.97 -28.51
N ALA A 148 -10.51 3.05 -28.35
CA ALA A 148 -10.32 2.29 -27.13
C ALA A 148 -9.38 3.05 -26.17
N ARG A 149 -9.94 3.58 -25.08
CA ARG A 149 -9.17 4.02 -23.91
C ARG A 149 -8.42 2.81 -23.33
N THR A 150 -7.13 2.68 -23.64
CA THR A 150 -6.31 1.55 -23.17
C THR A 150 -5.33 1.99 -22.09
N GLY A 151 -5.65 1.64 -20.84
CA GLY A 151 -4.73 1.72 -19.71
C GLY A 151 -5.48 1.54 -18.39
N PHE A 152 -5.07 0.54 -17.61
CA PHE A 152 -5.48 0.42 -16.20
C PHE A 152 -4.63 1.38 -15.33
N GLY A 153 -5.20 1.93 -14.27
CA GLY A 153 -4.68 2.98 -13.41
C GLY A 153 -3.51 2.55 -12.50
N ASP A 154 -3.31 3.30 -11.41
CA ASP A 154 -2.23 3.08 -10.45
C ASP A 154 -2.26 1.66 -9.87
N THR A 155 -1.31 0.81 -10.24
CA THR A 155 -1.20 -0.58 -9.78
C THR A 155 -0.71 -0.69 -8.33
N ALA A 156 -0.22 0.40 -7.72
CA ALA A 156 0.48 0.34 -6.44
C ALA A 156 -0.45 0.28 -5.22
N PHE A 157 -0.15 -0.62 -4.28
CA PHE A 157 -0.90 -0.86 -3.04
C PHE A 157 -1.06 0.35 -2.10
N THR A 158 -0.38 1.48 -2.31
CA THR A 158 -0.35 2.60 -1.35
C THR A 158 -1.74 3.15 -1.03
N ARG A 159 -2.66 3.17 -1.99
CA ARG A 159 -4.06 3.61 -1.81
C ARG A 159 -4.89 2.63 -0.97
N ASN A 160 -4.51 1.34 -0.95
CA ASN A 160 -5.23 0.30 -0.21
C ASN A 160 -5.15 0.46 1.32
N ARG A 161 -4.29 1.35 1.83
CA ARG A 161 -4.15 1.62 3.27
C ARG A 161 -5.41 2.19 3.93
N GLN A 162 -6.35 2.73 3.15
CA GLN A 162 -7.62 3.25 3.65
C GLN A 162 -8.83 2.41 3.23
N GLU A 163 -8.66 1.52 2.24
CA GLU A 163 -9.74 0.74 1.67
C GLU A 163 -10.13 -0.43 2.58
N PRO A 164 -11.42 -0.60 2.92
CA PRO A 164 -11.91 -1.72 3.72
C PRO A 164 -11.39 -3.07 3.20
N LEU A 165 -11.02 -3.97 4.11
CA LEU A 165 -10.36 -5.26 3.86
C LEU A 165 -8.93 -5.17 3.33
N HIS A 166 -8.62 -4.23 2.44
CA HIS A 166 -7.25 -4.12 1.92
C HIS A 166 -6.29 -3.50 2.95
N ARG A 167 -6.80 -2.61 3.81
CA ARG A 167 -6.07 -1.99 4.92
C ARG A 167 -5.67 -2.93 6.05
N TRP A 168 -6.18 -4.16 6.07
CA TRP A 168 -5.88 -5.14 7.13
C TRP A 168 -4.39 -5.51 7.20
N VAL A 169 -3.70 -5.54 6.05
CA VAL A 169 -2.28 -5.92 5.97
C VAL A 169 -1.53 -4.93 5.10
N PRO A 170 -0.44 -4.30 5.58
CA PRO A 170 0.40 -3.42 4.78
C PRO A 170 1.28 -4.25 3.82
N TRP A 171 0.73 -4.64 2.67
CA TRP A 171 1.40 -5.52 1.71
C TRP A 171 1.92 -4.77 0.49
N ILE A 172 3.23 -4.50 0.44
CA ILE A 172 3.82 -3.63 -0.61
C ILE A 172 3.76 -4.28 -2.01
N ALA A 173 3.76 -5.61 -2.08
CA ALA A 173 3.80 -6.35 -3.35
C ALA A 173 2.41 -6.61 -3.97
N GLY A 174 1.33 -6.03 -3.44
CA GLY A 174 -0.03 -6.24 -3.94
C GLY A 174 -0.44 -5.23 -5.01
N PHE A 175 -1.42 -5.60 -5.83
CA PHE A 175 -2.12 -4.66 -6.69
C PHE A 175 -2.94 -3.64 -5.87
N SER A 176 -3.22 -2.48 -6.46
CA SER A 176 -4.22 -1.57 -5.92
C SER A 176 -5.63 -2.11 -6.20
N ALA A 177 -6.57 -1.83 -5.31
CA ALA A 177 -7.98 -2.19 -5.51
C ALA A 177 -8.56 -1.54 -6.78
N GLY A 178 -8.18 -0.27 -7.05
CA GLY A 178 -8.65 0.47 -8.23
C GLY A 178 -8.19 -0.15 -9.53
N PHE A 179 -6.92 -0.56 -9.63
CA PHE A 179 -6.40 -1.27 -10.81
C PHE A 179 -7.21 -2.54 -11.09
N VAL A 180 -7.46 -3.35 -10.07
CA VAL A 180 -8.24 -4.59 -10.21
C VAL A 180 -9.69 -4.29 -10.62
N GLN A 181 -10.29 -3.24 -10.07
CA GLN A 181 -11.62 -2.81 -10.48
C GLN A 181 -11.66 -2.47 -11.96
N GLU A 182 -10.69 -1.71 -12.47
CA GLU A 182 -10.64 -1.35 -13.89
C GLU A 182 -10.44 -2.60 -14.78
N VAL A 183 -9.61 -3.57 -14.36
CA VAL A 183 -9.46 -4.88 -15.04
C VAL A 183 -10.81 -5.58 -15.16
N PHE A 184 -11.56 -5.65 -14.07
CA PHE A 184 -12.89 -6.27 -14.11
C PHE A 184 -13.90 -5.44 -14.92
N ASP A 185 -13.80 -4.11 -14.98
CA ASP A 185 -14.69 -3.29 -15.81
C ASP A 185 -14.47 -3.54 -17.30
N ALA A 186 -13.21 -3.79 -17.69
CA ALA A 186 -12.86 -4.15 -19.06
C ALA A 186 -13.18 -5.60 -19.40
N GLY A 187 -12.97 -6.53 -18.45
CA GLY A 187 -13.02 -7.98 -18.70
C GLY A 187 -14.34 -8.68 -18.35
N VAL A 188 -15.15 -8.11 -17.45
CA VAL A 188 -16.39 -8.74 -16.95
C VAL A 188 -17.59 -7.89 -17.38
N SER A 189 -18.02 -8.06 -18.63
CA SER A 189 -19.08 -7.25 -19.27
C SER A 189 -20.51 -7.73 -18.98
N ALA A 190 -20.68 -8.86 -18.27
CA ALA A 190 -21.97 -9.53 -18.04
C ALA A 190 -22.33 -9.64 -16.55
N ASP A 191 -23.52 -10.19 -16.25
CA ASP A 191 -23.93 -10.55 -14.90
C ASP A 191 -22.83 -11.40 -14.23
N ALA A 192 -22.30 -10.93 -13.09
CA ALA A 192 -21.25 -11.62 -12.35
C ALA A 192 -21.73 -12.95 -11.74
N ASN A 193 -23.02 -13.25 -11.81
CA ASN A 193 -23.59 -14.49 -11.31
C ASN A 193 -23.00 -15.70 -12.06
N GLY A 194 -22.32 -16.57 -11.31
CA GLY A 194 -21.67 -17.76 -11.84
C GLY A 194 -20.28 -17.53 -12.45
N VAL A 195 -19.84 -16.28 -12.61
CA VAL A 195 -18.47 -15.96 -13.05
C VAL A 195 -17.49 -16.30 -11.94
N THR A 196 -16.39 -16.98 -12.28
CA THR A 196 -15.31 -17.30 -11.34
C THR A 196 -14.03 -16.57 -11.72
N VAL A 197 -13.51 -15.78 -10.79
CA VAL A 197 -12.19 -15.14 -10.86
C VAL A 197 -11.15 -16.07 -10.26
N LEU A 198 -10.12 -16.38 -11.03
CA LEU A 198 -8.94 -17.10 -10.57
C LEU A 198 -7.79 -16.12 -10.34
N ASP A 199 -7.10 -16.25 -9.20
CA ASP A 199 -5.79 -15.62 -8.99
C ASP A 199 -4.75 -16.69 -8.61
N PRO A 200 -3.85 -17.10 -9.52
CA PRO A 200 -2.86 -18.15 -9.25
C PRO A 200 -1.75 -17.70 -8.28
N PHE A 201 -1.67 -16.40 -7.95
CA PHE A 201 -0.68 -15.79 -7.07
C PHE A 201 -1.33 -14.74 -6.16
N ALA A 202 -2.35 -15.17 -5.42
CA ALA A 202 -3.32 -14.31 -4.76
C ALA A 202 -2.74 -13.33 -3.73
N GLY A 203 -1.54 -13.57 -3.21
CA GLY A 203 -0.93 -12.73 -2.18
C GLY A 203 -1.87 -12.53 -1.00
N VAL A 204 -2.13 -11.28 -0.62
CA VAL A 204 -3.08 -10.94 0.44
C VAL A 204 -4.53 -10.74 -0.06
N GLY A 205 -4.83 -11.15 -1.28
CA GLY A 205 -6.19 -11.31 -1.80
C GLY A 205 -6.83 -10.08 -2.43
N THR A 206 -6.07 -9.10 -2.95
CA THR A 206 -6.68 -7.90 -3.57
C THR A 206 -7.62 -8.28 -4.72
N THR A 207 -7.16 -9.11 -5.65
CA THR A 207 -7.95 -9.60 -6.78
C THR A 207 -9.24 -10.29 -6.34
N LEU A 208 -9.13 -11.21 -5.38
CA LEU A 208 -10.26 -12.00 -4.91
C LEU A 208 -11.26 -11.16 -4.10
N VAL A 209 -10.81 -10.20 -3.30
CA VAL A 209 -11.71 -9.29 -2.57
C VAL A 209 -12.52 -8.44 -3.54
N GLU A 210 -11.88 -7.89 -4.58
CA GLU A 210 -12.59 -7.11 -5.60
C GLU A 210 -13.53 -7.98 -6.46
N GLY A 211 -13.14 -9.22 -6.75
CA GLY A 211 -14.01 -10.20 -7.42
C GLY A 211 -15.28 -10.47 -6.59
N LEU A 212 -15.14 -10.69 -5.29
CA LEU A 212 -16.28 -10.84 -4.38
C LEU A 212 -17.14 -9.58 -4.33
N ARG A 213 -16.55 -8.38 -4.28
CA ARG A 213 -17.29 -7.11 -4.30
C ARG A 213 -18.14 -6.97 -5.58
N ARG A 214 -17.73 -7.56 -6.71
CA ARG A 214 -18.51 -7.61 -7.95
C ARG A 214 -19.55 -8.72 -8.00
N GLY A 215 -19.54 -9.63 -7.03
CA GLY A 215 -20.45 -10.77 -7.01
C GLY A 215 -19.93 -11.99 -7.76
N CYS A 216 -18.64 -12.01 -8.13
CA CYS A 216 -18.01 -13.18 -8.74
C CYS A 216 -17.67 -14.23 -7.68
N ASN A 217 -17.71 -15.50 -8.06
CA ASN A 217 -16.98 -16.56 -7.34
C ASN A 217 -15.48 -16.27 -7.42
N VAL A 218 -14.72 -16.69 -6.42
CA VAL A 218 -13.27 -16.46 -6.37
C VAL A 218 -12.52 -17.71 -5.95
N VAL A 219 -11.41 -17.95 -6.64
CA VAL A 219 -10.45 -19.03 -6.33
C VAL A 219 -9.05 -18.44 -6.37
N GLY A 220 -8.23 -18.72 -5.36
CA GLY A 220 -6.83 -18.31 -5.43
C GLY A 220 -5.84 -19.25 -4.76
N PHE A 221 -4.60 -19.10 -5.16
CA PHE A 221 -3.45 -19.89 -4.72
C PHE A 221 -2.36 -18.96 -4.18
N GLU A 222 -1.74 -19.33 -3.06
CA GLU A 222 -0.61 -18.59 -2.48
C GLU A 222 0.24 -19.52 -1.63
N ILE A 223 1.54 -19.51 -1.86
CA ILE A 223 2.50 -20.38 -1.15
C ILE A 223 2.92 -19.80 0.20
N ASN A 224 2.92 -18.47 0.34
CA ASN A 224 3.32 -17.80 1.56
C ASN A 224 2.21 -17.98 2.62
N PRO A 225 2.50 -18.62 3.77
CA PRO A 225 1.49 -18.97 4.76
C PRO A 225 0.76 -17.75 5.34
N TYR A 226 1.46 -16.64 5.53
CA TYR A 226 0.86 -15.43 6.10
C TYR A 226 0.00 -14.69 5.08
N ALA A 227 0.47 -14.57 3.84
CA ALA A 227 -0.32 -13.97 2.77
C ALA A 227 -1.58 -14.79 2.48
N ALA A 228 -1.45 -16.12 2.39
CA ALA A 228 -2.57 -17.04 2.25
C ALA A 228 -3.57 -16.93 3.41
N LEU A 229 -3.11 -16.85 4.67
CA LEU A 229 -3.96 -16.61 5.84
C LEU A 229 -4.74 -15.29 5.70
N ALA A 230 -4.05 -14.21 5.32
CA ALA A 230 -4.68 -12.90 5.13
C ALA A 230 -5.76 -12.95 4.05
N CYS A 231 -5.45 -13.55 2.90
CA CYS A 231 -6.39 -13.75 1.81
C CYS A 231 -7.58 -14.60 2.25
N GLU A 232 -7.33 -15.74 2.89
CA GLU A 232 -8.37 -16.68 3.34
C GLU A 232 -9.35 -16.02 4.31
N VAL A 233 -8.86 -15.29 5.31
CA VAL A 233 -9.74 -14.59 6.27
C VAL A 233 -10.60 -13.55 5.54
N LYS A 234 -10.01 -12.76 4.63
CA LYS A 234 -10.75 -11.74 3.86
C LYS A 234 -11.86 -12.34 3.00
N ILE A 235 -11.59 -13.43 2.28
CA ILE A 235 -12.59 -13.99 1.35
C ILE A 235 -13.60 -14.89 2.05
N SER A 236 -13.22 -15.56 3.16
CA SER A 236 -14.11 -16.46 3.89
C SER A 236 -15.09 -15.73 4.81
N CYS A 237 -14.79 -14.49 5.19
CA CYS A 237 -15.61 -13.69 6.11
C CYS A 237 -17.06 -13.52 5.63
N ILE A 238 -17.32 -13.62 4.32
CA ILE A 238 -18.65 -13.52 3.69
C ILE A 238 -19.64 -14.62 4.15
N ARG A 239 -19.14 -15.70 4.75
CA ARG A 239 -19.93 -16.84 5.29
C ARG A 239 -19.93 -16.92 6.81
N GLN A 240 -19.19 -16.05 7.49
CA GLN A 240 -18.99 -16.13 8.93
C GLN A 240 -19.97 -15.25 9.69
N LYS A 241 -20.32 -15.65 10.92
CA LYS A 241 -21.12 -14.82 11.81
C LYS A 241 -20.21 -13.75 12.44
N LEU A 242 -20.67 -12.51 12.55
CA LEU A 242 -19.93 -11.44 13.23
C LEU A 242 -19.83 -11.65 14.74
N ARG A 243 -20.88 -12.24 15.36
CA ARG A 243 -20.98 -12.36 16.82
C ARG A 243 -19.75 -12.97 17.51
N PRO A 244 -19.22 -14.14 17.09
CA PRO A 244 -18.03 -14.72 17.73
C PRO A 244 -16.80 -13.81 17.67
N LEU A 245 -16.63 -13.03 16.60
CA LEU A 245 -15.53 -12.08 16.48
C LEU A 245 -15.74 -10.87 17.41
N GLY A 246 -16.98 -10.37 17.51
CA GLY A 246 -17.35 -9.32 18.45
C GLY A 246 -17.21 -9.74 19.92
N GLU A 247 -17.53 -11.00 20.25
CA GLU A 247 -17.28 -11.59 21.58
C GLU A 247 -15.78 -11.63 21.89
N ALA A 248 -14.96 -12.08 20.95
CA ALA A 248 -13.50 -12.08 21.10
C ALA A 248 -12.93 -10.66 21.26
N LEU A 249 -13.47 -9.66 20.55
CA LEU A 249 -13.09 -8.25 20.71
C LEU A 249 -13.38 -7.74 22.13
N ASN A 250 -14.58 -8.02 22.67
CA ASN A 250 -14.94 -7.67 24.04
C ASN A 250 -14.03 -8.37 25.06
N ASP A 251 -13.67 -9.64 24.83
CA ASP A 251 -12.75 -10.38 25.70
C ASP A 251 -11.34 -9.75 25.71
N VAL A 252 -10.84 -9.31 24.55
CA VAL A 252 -9.57 -8.58 24.45
C VAL A 252 -9.63 -7.26 25.23
N GLU A 253 -10.73 -6.50 25.14
CA GLU A 253 -10.92 -5.26 25.91
C GLU A 253 -10.92 -5.51 27.42
N ASN A 254 -11.64 -6.55 27.85
CA ASN A 254 -11.67 -6.96 29.24
C ASN A 254 -10.29 -7.42 29.74
N LEU A 255 -9.55 -8.20 28.95
CA LEU A 255 -8.20 -8.64 29.30
C LEU A 255 -7.22 -7.46 29.37
N SER A 256 -7.29 -6.53 28.42
CA SER A 256 -6.49 -5.29 28.41
C SER A 256 -6.63 -4.51 29.72
N SER A 257 -7.86 -4.32 30.22
CA SER A 257 -8.10 -3.63 31.50
C SER A 257 -7.52 -4.38 32.72
N ARG A 258 -7.52 -5.72 32.69
CA ARG A 258 -7.10 -6.59 33.81
C ARG A 258 -5.59 -6.80 33.85
N MET A 259 -4.90 -6.65 32.72
CA MET A 259 -3.45 -6.89 32.61
C MET A 259 -2.59 -5.69 33.03
N SER A 260 -3.22 -4.58 33.42
CA SER A 260 -2.58 -3.37 33.94
C SER A 260 -1.64 -3.60 35.13
N ASP A 261 -1.81 -4.68 35.88
CA ASP A 261 -1.02 -4.99 37.10
C ASP A 261 0.25 -5.81 36.84
N GLY A 262 0.45 -6.34 35.62
CA GLY A 262 1.62 -7.12 35.22
C GLY A 262 1.77 -8.49 35.89
N SER A 263 0.79 -8.97 36.67
CA SER A 263 0.91 -10.16 37.51
C SER A 263 0.84 -11.50 36.77
N ARG A 264 0.30 -11.51 35.55
CA ARG A 264 -0.04 -12.74 34.82
C ARG A 264 1.04 -13.21 33.86
N GLU A 265 1.61 -14.39 34.12
CA GLU A 265 2.61 -15.02 33.27
C GLU A 265 2.02 -15.71 32.03
N PRO A 266 2.68 -15.62 30.86
CA PRO A 266 2.32 -16.39 29.68
C PRO A 266 2.67 -17.87 29.83
N LYS A 267 1.85 -18.74 29.24
CA LYS A 267 2.11 -20.17 29.06
C LYS A 267 2.97 -20.42 27.82
N SER A 268 2.73 -19.66 26.75
CA SER A 268 3.51 -19.71 25.52
C SER A 268 4.93 -19.18 25.70
N ARG A 269 5.80 -19.58 24.77
CA ARG A 269 7.19 -19.11 24.68
C ARG A 269 7.49 -18.67 23.24
N PRO A 270 8.46 -17.76 23.03
CA PRO A 270 8.90 -17.43 21.68
C PRO A 270 9.37 -18.69 20.94
N PRO A 271 9.17 -18.78 19.61
CA PRO A 271 9.64 -19.92 18.83
C PRO A 271 11.14 -20.14 19.00
N ASP A 272 11.57 -21.39 18.86
CA ASP A 272 12.99 -21.71 18.84
C ASP A 272 13.69 -20.91 17.73
N MET A 273 14.89 -20.40 18.04
CA MET A 273 15.67 -19.55 17.13
C MET A 273 15.02 -18.22 16.74
N PHE A 274 13.92 -17.80 17.38
CA PHE A 274 13.34 -16.46 17.21
C PHE A 274 14.19 -15.38 17.89
N ARG A 275 15.40 -15.13 17.36
CA ARG A 275 16.40 -14.22 17.93
C ARG A 275 17.11 -13.44 16.83
N SER A 276 17.50 -12.21 17.15
CA SER A 276 18.32 -11.36 16.30
C SER A 276 19.28 -10.53 17.16
N ARG A 277 20.24 -9.83 16.55
CA ARG A 277 21.20 -8.96 17.25
C ARG A 277 20.50 -7.90 18.11
N ILE A 278 19.38 -7.37 17.61
CA ILE A 278 18.45 -6.55 18.38
C ILE A 278 17.22 -7.41 18.64
N PRO A 279 16.82 -7.60 19.92
CA PRO A 279 15.60 -8.33 20.27
C PRO A 279 14.39 -7.75 19.53
N PHE A 280 13.53 -8.60 18.98
CA PHE A 280 12.33 -8.13 18.26
C PHE A 280 11.40 -7.32 19.16
N PHE A 281 11.31 -7.69 20.44
CA PHE A 281 10.48 -7.05 21.46
C PHE A 281 11.31 -6.81 22.73
N SER A 282 10.94 -5.81 23.54
CA SER A 282 11.41 -5.73 24.92
C SER A 282 10.75 -6.84 25.77
N PRO A 283 11.27 -7.17 26.96
CA PRO A 283 10.65 -8.17 27.83
C PRO A 283 9.18 -7.88 28.17
N ALA A 284 8.81 -6.60 28.33
CA ALA A 284 7.42 -6.21 28.61
C ALA A 284 6.52 -6.41 27.40
N VAL A 285 6.97 -6.01 26.19
CA VAL A 285 6.21 -6.21 24.96
C VAL A 285 6.11 -7.70 24.61
N GLU A 286 7.19 -8.46 24.77
CA GLU A 286 7.20 -9.91 24.52
C GLU A 286 6.19 -10.64 25.40
N ARG A 287 6.13 -10.29 26.70
CA ARG A 287 5.12 -10.83 27.62
C ARG A 287 3.70 -10.65 27.07
N ASP A 288 3.34 -9.44 26.66
CA ASP A 288 1.99 -9.15 26.17
C ASP A 288 1.69 -9.87 24.85
N VAL A 289 2.68 -9.98 23.95
CA VAL A 289 2.57 -10.76 22.71
C VAL A 289 2.32 -12.24 23.01
N LEU A 290 3.02 -12.82 23.99
CA LEU A 290 2.83 -14.22 24.39
C LEU A 290 1.47 -14.44 25.06
N LEU A 291 1.00 -13.48 25.87
CA LEU A 291 -0.33 -13.55 26.46
C LEU A 291 -1.44 -13.44 25.40
N LEU A 292 -1.24 -12.62 24.36
CA LEU A 292 -2.12 -12.60 23.17
C LEU A 292 -2.08 -13.95 22.45
N GLN A 293 -0.91 -14.55 22.26
CA GLN A 293 -0.80 -15.88 21.65
C GLN A 293 -1.54 -16.95 22.47
N ASP A 294 -1.45 -16.93 23.80
CA ASP A 294 -2.22 -17.81 24.66
C ASP A 294 -3.73 -17.61 24.49
N PHE A 295 -4.18 -16.36 24.42
CA PHE A 295 -5.58 -16.02 24.18
C PHE A 295 -6.08 -16.56 22.81
N ILE A 296 -5.26 -16.42 21.77
CA ILE A 296 -5.56 -16.92 20.42
C ILE A 296 -5.59 -18.45 20.40
N ALA A 297 -4.66 -19.10 21.12
CA ALA A 297 -4.51 -20.55 21.11
C ALA A 297 -5.76 -21.28 21.63
N VAL A 298 -6.43 -20.70 22.63
CA VAL A 298 -7.62 -21.30 23.29
C VAL A 298 -8.93 -21.06 22.55
N GLN A 299 -8.94 -20.25 21.48
CA GLN A 299 -10.16 -20.00 20.71
C GLN A 299 -10.64 -21.27 20.01
N LYS A 300 -11.93 -21.58 20.21
CA LYS A 300 -12.59 -22.77 19.62
C LYS A 300 -13.07 -22.53 18.20
N ASP A 301 -13.52 -21.32 17.90
CA ASP A 301 -13.96 -20.95 16.56
C ASP A 301 -12.73 -20.79 15.65
N HIS A 302 -12.65 -21.62 14.61
CA HIS A 302 -11.51 -21.64 13.70
C HIS A 302 -11.35 -20.34 12.92
N PHE A 303 -12.44 -19.69 12.52
CA PHE A 303 -12.37 -18.41 11.81
C PHE A 303 -11.89 -17.31 12.74
N VAL A 304 -12.44 -17.22 13.96
CA VAL A 304 -11.98 -16.26 14.98
C VAL A 304 -10.49 -16.46 15.25
N LYS A 305 -10.04 -17.71 15.43
CA LYS A 305 -8.62 -18.00 15.62
C LYS A 305 -7.76 -17.51 14.45
N LYS A 306 -8.19 -17.71 13.20
CA LYS A 306 -7.48 -17.20 12.01
C LYS A 306 -7.49 -15.67 11.95
N ALA A 307 -8.63 -15.03 12.21
CA ALA A 307 -8.76 -13.57 12.22
C ALA A 307 -7.88 -12.92 13.29
N LEU A 308 -7.78 -13.51 14.48
CA LEU A 308 -6.89 -13.00 15.53
C LEU A 308 -5.41 -13.21 15.19
N ASN A 309 -5.03 -14.34 14.58
CA ASN A 309 -3.66 -14.54 14.09
C ASN A 309 -3.29 -13.52 12.99
N LEU A 310 -4.22 -13.26 12.07
CA LEU A 310 -4.07 -12.21 11.05
C LEU A 310 -3.86 -10.85 11.72
N THR A 311 -4.70 -10.51 12.70
CA THR A 311 -4.64 -9.26 13.47
C THR A 311 -3.26 -9.11 14.11
N LEU A 312 -2.77 -10.13 14.82
CA LEU A 312 -1.45 -10.10 15.46
C LEU A 312 -0.34 -9.89 14.43
N GLY A 313 -0.38 -10.60 13.31
CA GLY A 313 0.54 -10.44 12.20
C GLY A 313 0.55 -9.02 11.61
N ALA A 314 -0.62 -8.40 11.52
CA ALA A 314 -0.78 -7.08 10.92
C ALA A 314 -0.17 -5.96 11.78
N VAL A 315 -0.15 -6.14 13.11
CA VAL A 315 0.28 -5.10 14.06
C VAL A 315 1.65 -5.34 14.68
N MET A 316 2.22 -6.54 14.60
CA MET A 316 3.42 -6.89 15.37
C MET A 316 4.60 -5.93 15.16
N VAL A 317 4.74 -5.37 13.96
CA VAL A 317 5.83 -4.43 13.66
C VAL A 317 5.66 -3.12 14.41
N ALA A 318 4.41 -2.67 14.66
CA ALA A 318 4.10 -1.38 15.29
C ALA A 318 4.65 -1.26 16.72
N PHE A 319 4.77 -2.37 17.44
CA PHE A 319 5.35 -2.44 18.78
C PHE A 319 6.68 -3.20 18.83
N SER A 320 7.29 -3.50 17.68
CA SER A 320 8.60 -4.16 17.62
C SER A 320 9.76 -3.17 17.64
N ASN A 321 10.96 -3.66 17.96
CA ASN A 321 12.22 -2.95 17.74
C ASN A 321 12.66 -2.90 16.27
N TYR A 322 11.74 -3.20 15.35
CA TYR A 322 11.91 -3.08 13.91
C TYR A 322 10.85 -2.13 13.34
N SER A 323 11.18 -1.47 12.24
CA SER A 323 10.28 -0.57 11.54
C SER A 323 10.51 -0.67 10.04
N TYR A 324 9.45 -0.42 9.27
CA TYR A 324 9.56 -0.32 7.82
C TYR A 324 10.14 1.04 7.42
N GLU A 325 11.35 1.02 6.87
CA GLU A 325 12.10 2.17 6.34
C GLU A 325 12.76 1.75 5.02
N PRO A 326 12.23 2.19 3.87
CA PRO A 326 11.76 1.39 2.71
C PRO A 326 11.65 -0.15 2.79
N SER A 327 12.42 -0.81 3.65
CA SER A 327 12.39 -2.24 4.00
C SER A 327 12.38 -2.40 5.52
N LEU A 328 12.11 -3.61 6.01
CA LEU A 328 12.18 -3.87 7.45
C LEU A 328 13.61 -3.69 7.96
N SER A 329 13.81 -2.80 8.93
CA SER A 329 15.11 -2.53 9.56
C SER A 329 14.96 -2.36 11.07
N THR A 330 16.06 -2.43 11.81
CA THR A 330 16.01 -2.17 13.25
C THR A 330 15.72 -0.69 13.51
N ARG A 331 14.97 -0.39 14.58
CA ARG A 331 14.68 1.00 14.98
C ARG A 331 15.96 1.84 15.17
N PRO A 332 17.04 1.35 15.81
CA PRO A 332 18.28 2.11 15.91
C PRO A 332 18.92 2.42 14.56
N ALA A 333 18.85 1.52 13.57
CA ALA A 333 19.35 1.78 12.22
C ALA A 333 18.53 2.87 11.50
N ALA A 334 17.25 3.00 11.86
CA ALA A 334 16.35 4.06 11.43
C ALA A 334 16.47 5.37 12.23
N GLY A 335 17.43 5.48 13.17
CA GLY A 335 17.56 6.63 14.06
C GLY A 335 16.44 6.74 15.11
N LYS A 336 15.71 5.65 15.36
CA LYS A 336 14.60 5.57 16.33
C LYS A 336 15.04 4.83 17.59
N PRO A 337 14.56 5.24 18.78
CA PRO A 337 14.84 4.51 20.02
C PRO A 337 14.16 3.14 20.02
N LEU A 338 14.69 2.21 20.82
CA LEU A 338 14.03 0.94 21.11
C LEU A 338 12.69 1.19 21.83
N ILE A 339 11.77 0.24 21.68
CA ILE A 339 10.46 0.27 22.35
C ILE A 339 10.58 -0.57 23.62
N GLU A 340 10.66 0.10 24.77
CA GLU A 340 10.69 -0.59 26.07
C GLU A 340 9.29 -1.03 26.53
N ARG A 341 8.25 -0.26 26.18
CA ARG A 341 6.84 -0.55 26.47
C ARG A 341 5.97 -0.07 25.32
N ALA A 342 4.87 -0.77 25.06
CA ALA A 342 3.84 -0.39 24.11
C ALA A 342 2.48 -0.88 24.61
N ASP A 343 1.40 -0.23 24.17
CA ASP A 343 0.04 -0.72 24.38
C ASP A 343 -0.30 -1.82 23.37
N VAL A 344 0.31 -2.99 23.56
CA VAL A 344 0.16 -4.15 22.66
C VAL A 344 -1.31 -4.55 22.52
N TRP A 345 -2.02 -4.59 23.66
CA TRP A 345 -3.43 -4.95 23.71
C TRP A 345 -4.31 -3.93 23.00
N GLY A 346 -4.09 -2.63 23.22
CA GLY A 346 -4.87 -1.60 22.54
C GLY A 346 -4.64 -1.55 21.04
N ILE A 347 -3.39 -1.63 20.59
CA ILE A 347 -3.05 -1.69 19.17
C ILE A 347 -3.71 -2.91 18.50
N PHE A 348 -3.68 -4.07 19.15
CA PHE A 348 -4.32 -5.29 18.66
C PHE A 348 -5.85 -5.15 18.59
N ARG A 349 -6.46 -4.64 19.66
CA ARG A 349 -7.91 -4.41 19.81
C ARG A 349 -8.43 -3.46 18.73
N ASP A 350 -7.72 -2.37 18.48
CA ASP A 350 -8.12 -1.39 17.46
C ASP A 350 -8.06 -1.99 16.05
N LYS A 351 -7.03 -2.80 15.74
CA LYS A 351 -6.96 -3.52 14.46
C LYS A 351 -8.04 -4.59 14.33
N LEU A 352 -8.35 -5.31 15.40
CA LEU A 352 -9.42 -6.32 15.40
C LEU A 352 -10.79 -5.67 15.15
N ARG A 353 -11.03 -4.49 15.74
CA ARG A 353 -12.24 -3.68 15.49
C ARG A 353 -12.34 -3.26 14.03
N GLU A 354 -11.25 -2.76 13.44
CA GLU A 354 -11.20 -2.42 12.01
C GLU A 354 -11.55 -3.64 11.12
N ILE A 355 -11.06 -4.83 11.47
CA ILE A 355 -11.37 -6.09 10.77
C ILE A 355 -12.86 -6.45 10.90
N GLU A 356 -13.45 -6.32 12.09
CA GLU A 356 -14.87 -6.60 12.33
C GLU A 356 -15.78 -5.63 11.57
N GLU A 357 -15.47 -4.33 11.60
CA GLU A 357 -16.20 -3.28 10.87
C GLU A 357 -16.15 -3.54 9.36
N ASP A 358 -14.97 -3.85 8.81
CA ASP A 358 -14.78 -4.14 7.39
C ASP A 358 -15.51 -5.40 6.94
N MET A 359 -15.49 -6.44 7.77
CA MET A 359 -16.26 -7.66 7.52
C MET A 359 -17.76 -7.35 7.44
N SER A 360 -18.28 -6.52 8.36
CA SER A 360 -19.67 -6.08 8.35
C SER A 360 -20.02 -5.30 7.08
N LEU A 361 -19.16 -4.37 6.66
CA LEU A 361 -19.32 -3.59 5.42
C LEU A 361 -19.38 -4.49 4.18
N LEU A 362 -18.46 -5.45 4.02
CA LEU A 362 -18.49 -6.37 2.89
C LEU A 362 -19.75 -7.24 2.93
N GLN A 363 -20.12 -7.79 4.09
CA GLN A 363 -21.34 -8.60 4.22
C GLN A 363 -22.60 -7.81 3.87
N GLN A 364 -22.69 -6.54 4.28
CA GLN A 364 -23.80 -5.66 3.92
C GLN A 364 -23.81 -5.38 2.42
N HIS A 365 -22.66 -5.07 1.83
CA HIS A 365 -22.51 -4.84 0.39
C HIS A 365 -23.00 -6.04 -0.43
N LEU A 366 -22.65 -7.25 -0.03
CA LEU A 366 -23.03 -8.47 -0.73
C LEU A 366 -24.53 -8.77 -0.69
N LYS A 367 -25.31 -8.16 0.21
CA LYS A 367 -26.79 -8.32 0.25
C LYS A 367 -27.49 -7.77 -1.00
N ARG A 368 -26.80 -6.94 -1.81
CA ARG A 368 -27.33 -6.45 -3.09
C ARG A 368 -27.49 -7.56 -4.13
N PHE A 369 -26.75 -8.67 -3.98
CA PHE A 369 -26.83 -9.82 -4.86
C PHE A 369 -27.91 -10.80 -4.36
N LYS A 370 -28.67 -11.39 -5.29
CA LYS A 370 -29.68 -12.41 -4.98
C LYS A 370 -29.09 -13.77 -4.60
N TYR A 371 -27.78 -13.90 -4.73
CA TYR A 371 -27.00 -15.12 -4.49
C TYR A 371 -25.77 -14.78 -3.64
N LYS A 372 -25.11 -15.79 -3.10
CA LYS A 372 -23.86 -15.63 -2.34
C LYS A 372 -22.69 -16.20 -3.14
N PRO A 373 -21.73 -15.37 -3.58
CA PRO A 373 -20.58 -15.86 -4.32
C PRO A 373 -19.76 -16.85 -3.50
N THR A 374 -19.14 -17.84 -4.14
CA THR A 374 -18.25 -18.82 -3.51
C THR A 374 -16.82 -18.29 -3.43
N ALA A 375 -16.07 -18.75 -2.43
CA ALA A 375 -14.70 -18.32 -2.19
C ALA A 375 -13.86 -19.53 -1.76
N ARG A 376 -12.73 -19.76 -2.44
CA ARG A 376 -11.77 -20.82 -2.11
C ARG A 376 -10.34 -20.27 -2.13
N MET A 377 -9.56 -20.63 -1.12
CA MET A 377 -8.15 -20.29 -1.01
C MET A 377 -7.34 -21.57 -0.80
N TYR A 378 -6.30 -21.76 -1.59
CA TYR A 378 -5.40 -22.90 -1.50
C TYR A 378 -4.00 -22.43 -1.10
N GLN A 379 -3.52 -22.85 0.07
CA GLN A 379 -2.16 -22.54 0.54
C GLN A 379 -1.13 -23.47 -0.12
N GLU A 380 -1.01 -23.39 -1.43
CA GLU A 380 -0.11 -24.21 -2.24
C GLU A 380 0.25 -23.51 -3.55
N SER A 381 1.12 -24.13 -4.34
CA SER A 381 1.46 -23.60 -5.66
C SER A 381 0.37 -23.95 -6.67
N TYR A 382 -0.14 -22.94 -7.38
CA TYR A 382 -1.04 -23.15 -8.52
C TYR A 382 -0.52 -24.19 -9.51
N LEU A 383 0.79 -24.18 -9.81
CA LEU A 383 1.44 -25.10 -10.73
C LEU A 383 1.36 -26.58 -10.33
N LYS A 384 0.98 -26.87 -9.08
CA LYS A 384 0.79 -28.23 -8.56
C LYS A 384 -0.67 -28.53 -8.17
N GLY A 385 -1.45 -27.50 -7.91
CA GLY A 385 -2.83 -27.60 -7.39
C GLY A 385 -3.91 -27.25 -8.40
N ALA A 386 -3.58 -26.96 -9.67
CA ALA A 386 -4.56 -26.54 -10.69
C ALA A 386 -5.67 -27.57 -10.94
N ASP A 387 -5.43 -28.84 -10.63
CA ASP A 387 -6.37 -29.97 -10.81
C ASP A 387 -7.68 -29.81 -10.02
N VAL A 388 -7.74 -28.88 -9.06
CA VAL A 388 -8.94 -28.58 -8.25
C VAL A 388 -9.93 -27.63 -8.94
N LEU A 389 -9.60 -27.10 -10.12
CA LEU A 389 -10.41 -26.15 -10.85
C LEU A 389 -11.44 -26.84 -11.75
N GLU A 390 -12.65 -26.28 -11.78
CA GLU A 390 -13.71 -26.73 -12.68
C GLU A 390 -13.49 -26.19 -14.11
N SER A 391 -13.97 -26.92 -15.12
CA SER A 391 -13.95 -26.48 -16.52
C SER A 391 -14.65 -25.14 -16.69
N GLY A 392 -14.05 -24.19 -17.42
CA GLY A 392 -14.62 -22.85 -17.67
C GLY A 392 -14.11 -21.74 -16.75
N THR A 393 -13.02 -21.96 -16.02
CA THR A 393 -12.33 -20.91 -15.25
C THR A 393 -11.55 -19.99 -16.21
N VAL A 394 -11.67 -18.67 -16.03
CA VAL A 394 -10.92 -17.66 -16.81
C VAL A 394 -9.77 -17.14 -15.96
N ASP A 395 -8.55 -17.20 -16.50
CA ASP A 395 -7.35 -16.57 -15.94
C ASP A 395 -7.32 -15.09 -16.38
N VAL A 396 -7.01 -14.16 -15.46
CA VAL A 396 -7.07 -12.71 -15.72
C VAL A 396 -5.76 -12.01 -15.40
#